data_AF-A0AAD5K452-F1
#
_entry.id   AF-A0AAD5K452-F1
#
_cell.length_a   1.000
_cell.length_b   1.000
_cell.length_c   1.000
_cell.angle_alpha   90.00
_cell.angle_beta   90.00
_cell.angle_gamma   90.00
#
_symmetry.space_group_name_H-M   'P 1'
#
loop_
_entity.id
_entity.type
_entity.pdbx_description
1 polymer ?
#
loop_
_entity_poly.entity_id
_entity_poly.type
_entity_poly.pdbx_seq_one_letter_code
_entity_poly.pdbx_strand_id
1 'polypeptide(L)'
;MQWIIQQHHDKLSSMVQKMRKQHDKMQQQIKEIQAISTRLGELHGETYVKTVPLYKTCPMTVYVDRIAAIVGMYTSAMETVDSLLGEKGMSHVKSREEGLTLLSTWMNHPSINECVISEFEDLLKIEIHENDT
;
A
#
# COMPACT_ATOMS: atom_id res chain seq x y z
N MET A 1 -22.22 25.46 -12.71
CA MET A 1 -22.37 24.17 -11.99
C MET A 1 -21.58 23.05 -12.67
N GLN A 2 -21.77 22.79 -13.98
CA GLN A 2 -20.96 21.79 -14.73
C GLN A 2 -19.45 22.06 -14.72
N TRP A 3 -19.00 23.31 -14.84
CA TRP A 3 -17.56 23.64 -14.76
C TRP A 3 -16.91 23.29 -13.41
N ILE A 4 -17.64 23.50 -12.31
CA ILE A 4 -17.17 23.15 -10.95
C ILE A 4 -17.05 21.63 -10.82
N ILE A 5 -18.05 20.89 -11.30
CA ILE A 5 -18.05 19.42 -11.31
C ILE A 5 -16.86 18.89 -12.12
N GLN A 6 -16.59 19.47 -13.29
CA GLN A 6 -15.44 19.10 -14.11
C GLN A 6 -14.11 19.36 -13.38
N GLN A 7 -13.96 20.52 -12.74
CA GLN A 7 -12.74 20.84 -12.00
C GLN A 7 -12.49 19.88 -10.82
N HIS A 8 -13.54 19.43 -10.13
CA HIS A 8 -13.41 18.42 -9.07
C HIS A 8 -13.07 17.04 -9.62
N HIS A 9 -13.67 16.66 -10.75
CA HIS A 9 -13.34 15.41 -11.45
C HIS A 9 -11.86 15.37 -11.87
N ASP A 10 -11.35 16.45 -12.47
CA ASP A 10 -9.95 16.53 -12.91
C ASP A 10 -8.97 16.46 -11.73
N LYS A 11 -9.30 17.10 -10.60
CA LYS A 11 -8.51 17.01 -9.36
C LYS A 11 -8.48 15.58 -8.81
N LEU A 12 -9.63 14.91 -8.77
CA LEU A 12 -9.74 13.53 -8.31
C LEU A 12 -8.93 12.60 -9.20
N SER A 13 -9.08 12.72 -10.53
CA SER A 13 -8.32 11.96 -11.51
C SER A 13 -6.81 12.15 -11.35
N SER A 14 -6.35 13.39 -11.17
CA SER A 14 -4.94 13.70 -10.92
C SER A 14 -4.41 13.07 -9.62
N MET A 15 -5.21 13.10 -8.54
CA MET A 15 -4.86 12.47 -7.27
C MET A 15 -4.71 10.96 -7.42
N VAL A 16 -5.66 10.31 -8.09
CA VAL A 16 -5.66 8.86 -8.34
C VAL A 16 -4.46 8.45 -9.18
N GLN A 17 -4.10 9.23 -10.21
CA GLN A 17 -2.89 8.99 -10.99
C GLN A 17 -1.62 9.07 -10.14
N LYS A 18 -1.53 10.01 -9.19
CA LYS A 18 -0.41 10.10 -8.27
C LYS A 18 -0.35 8.88 -7.34
N MET A 19 -1.50 8.45 -6.80
CA MET A 19 -1.58 7.25 -5.97
C MET A 19 -1.14 6.01 -6.74
N ARG A 20 -1.59 5.83 -7.98
CA ARG A 20 -1.16 4.74 -8.86
C ARG A 20 0.35 4.73 -9.06
N LYS A 21 0.96 5.88 -9.35
CA LYS A 21 2.43 5.98 -9.49
C LYS A 21 3.18 5.59 -8.21
N GLN A 22 2.64 5.90 -7.03
CA GLN A 22 3.27 5.48 -5.78
C GLN A 22 3.07 3.98 -5.54
N HIS A 23 1.89 3.45 -5.83
CA HIS A 23 1.61 2.02 -5.77
C HIS A 23 2.53 1.23 -6.71
N ASP A 24 2.74 1.69 -7.95
CA ASP A 24 3.68 1.07 -8.90
C ASP A 24 5.11 1.02 -8.34
N LYS A 25 5.56 2.08 -7.67
CA LYS A 25 6.87 2.11 -7.00
C LYS A 25 6.94 1.10 -5.86
N MET A 26 5.90 1.03 -5.04
CA MET A 26 5.82 0.06 -3.94
C MET A 26 5.87 -1.38 -4.47
N GLN A 27 5.14 -1.67 -5.55
CA GLN A 27 5.17 -2.97 -6.22
C GLN A 27 6.56 -3.30 -6.77
N GLN A 28 7.26 -2.33 -7.34
CA GLN A 28 8.61 -2.54 -7.83
C GLN A 28 9.59 -2.82 -6.67
N GLN A 29 9.51 -2.05 -5.59
CA GLN A 29 10.36 -2.24 -4.41
C GLN A 29 10.16 -3.61 -3.77
N ILE A 30 8.92 -4.08 -3.59
CA ILE A 30 8.71 -5.42 -3.00
C ILE A 30 9.25 -6.53 -3.89
N LYS A 31 9.13 -6.43 -5.23
CA LYS A 31 9.73 -7.40 -6.16
C LYS A 31 11.25 -7.47 -6.02
N GLU A 32 11.90 -6.31 -5.89
CA GLU A 32 13.35 -6.22 -5.70
C GLU A 32 13.77 -6.85 -4.37
N ILE A 33 13.07 -6.53 -3.28
CA ILE A 33 13.36 -7.08 -1.94
C ILE A 33 13.13 -8.60 -1.92
N GLN A 34 12.05 -9.10 -2.53
CA GLN A 34 11.80 -10.53 -2.67
C GLN A 34 12.92 -11.23 -3.43
N ALA A 35 13.38 -10.65 -4.55
CA ALA A 35 14.49 -11.21 -5.31
C ALA A 35 15.80 -11.26 -4.49
N ILE A 36 16.06 -10.25 -3.66
CA ILE A 36 17.20 -10.24 -2.74
C ILE A 36 17.05 -11.38 -1.69
N SER A 37 15.85 -11.53 -1.12
CA SER A 37 15.55 -12.59 -0.15
C SER A 37 15.78 -13.99 -0.74
N THR A 38 15.30 -14.23 -1.96
CA THR A 38 15.49 -15.50 -2.67
C THR A 38 16.97 -15.77 -2.89
N ARG A 39 17.74 -14.80 -3.40
CA ARG A 39 19.18 -14.96 -3.62
C ARG A 39 19.95 -15.23 -2.34
N LEU A 40 19.60 -14.58 -1.23
CA LEU A 40 20.20 -14.86 0.08
C LEU A 40 19.90 -16.30 0.54
N GLY A 41 18.68 -16.79 0.30
CA GLY A 41 18.29 -18.18 0.58
C GLY A 41 19.07 -19.18 -0.27
N GLU A 42 19.31 -18.88 -1.54
CA GLU A 42 20.12 -19.70 -2.44
C GLU A 42 21.60 -19.74 -2.02
N LEU A 43 22.15 -18.63 -1.52
CA LEU A 43 23.57 -18.50 -1.14
C LEU A 43 23.89 -19.05 0.25
N HIS A 44 23.00 -18.82 1.23
CA HIS A 44 23.26 -19.11 2.65
C HIS A 44 22.30 -20.15 3.24
N GLY A 45 21.31 -20.61 2.47
CA GLY A 45 20.28 -21.55 2.89
C GLY A 45 19.03 -20.86 3.46
N GLU A 46 17.88 -21.49 3.28
CA GLU A 46 16.56 -21.00 3.74
C GLU A 46 16.51 -20.69 5.25
N THR A 47 17.24 -21.44 6.06
CA THR A 47 17.31 -21.20 7.52
C THR A 47 17.93 -19.84 7.83
N TYR A 48 18.92 -19.40 7.05
CA TYR A 48 19.59 -18.12 7.26
C TYR A 48 18.59 -16.96 7.12
N VAL A 49 17.81 -16.93 6.04
CA VAL A 49 16.84 -15.86 5.75
C VAL A 49 15.73 -15.77 6.81
N LYS A 50 15.40 -16.90 7.44
CA LYS A 50 14.34 -17.03 8.46
C LYS A 50 14.80 -16.71 9.88
N THR A 51 16.10 -16.83 10.17
CA THR A 51 16.60 -16.80 11.55
C THR A 51 17.62 -15.71 11.79
N VAL A 52 18.36 -15.28 10.77
CA VAL A 52 19.38 -14.24 10.90
C VAL A 52 18.71 -12.89 10.70
N PRO A 53 18.80 -11.98 11.70
CA PRO A 53 18.25 -10.65 11.59
C PRO A 53 18.99 -9.83 10.53
N LEU A 54 18.25 -9.02 9.77
CA LEU A 54 18.79 -8.05 8.82
C LEU A 54 19.49 -6.88 9.51
N TYR A 55 18.88 -6.42 10.60
CA TYR A 55 19.36 -5.30 11.39
C TYR A 55 19.65 -5.79 12.81
N LYS A 56 18.70 -5.64 13.74
CA LYS A 56 18.88 -6.04 15.15
C LYS A 56 18.12 -7.32 15.45
N THR A 57 16.81 -7.32 15.24
CA THR A 57 15.93 -8.41 15.67
C THR A 57 15.03 -8.94 14.56
N CYS A 58 14.92 -8.23 13.43
CA CYS A 58 14.00 -8.58 12.35
C CYS A 58 14.67 -9.44 11.25
N PRO A 59 14.31 -10.72 11.07
CA PRO A 59 14.78 -11.54 9.94
C PRO A 59 14.24 -11.06 8.60
N MET A 60 14.94 -11.40 7.52
CA MET A 60 14.59 -10.98 6.16
C MET A 60 13.17 -11.43 5.75
N THR A 61 12.77 -12.66 6.09
CA THR A 61 11.42 -13.13 5.78
C THR A 61 10.33 -12.28 6.45
N VAL A 62 10.53 -11.92 7.72
CA VAL A 62 9.56 -11.10 8.47
C VAL A 62 9.44 -9.71 7.84
N TYR A 63 10.56 -9.10 7.46
CA TYR A 63 10.57 -7.80 6.79
C TYR A 63 9.84 -7.84 5.43
N VAL A 64 10.15 -8.84 4.61
CA VAL A 64 9.51 -9.06 3.29
C VAL A 64 8.01 -9.25 3.43
N ASP A 65 7.58 -10.11 4.37
CA ASP A 65 6.16 -10.43 4.57
C ASP A 65 5.36 -9.21 5.03
N ARG A 66 5.92 -8.38 5.91
CA ARG A 66 5.27 -7.16 6.40
C ARG A 66 5.12 -6.11 5.30
N ILE A 67 6.17 -5.87 4.49
CA ILE A 67 6.05 -4.96 3.35
C ILE A 67 5.05 -5.52 2.33
N ALA A 68 5.09 -6.81 2.02
CA ALA A 68 4.15 -7.43 1.10
C ALA A 68 2.69 -7.25 1.56
N ALA A 69 2.41 -7.41 2.85
CA ALA A 69 1.10 -7.14 3.42
C ALA A 69 0.67 -5.67 3.23
N ILE A 70 1.58 -4.72 3.46
CA ILE A 70 1.31 -3.29 3.24
C ILE A 70 1.03 -2.99 1.77
N VAL A 71 1.87 -3.47 0.84
CA VAL A 71 1.61 -3.30 -0.60
C VAL A 71 0.30 -3.97 -1.02
N GLY A 72 -0.06 -5.09 -0.41
CA GLY A 72 -1.36 -5.74 -0.60
C GLY A 72 -2.53 -4.85 -0.22
N MET A 73 -2.48 -4.21 0.95
CA MET A 73 -3.50 -3.26 1.40
C MET A 73 -3.71 -2.10 0.41
N TYR A 74 -2.60 -1.53 -0.08
CA TYR A 74 -2.66 -0.47 -1.10
C TYR A 74 -3.15 -0.97 -2.46
N THR A 75 -2.88 -2.23 -2.81
CA THR A 75 -3.40 -2.84 -4.04
C THR A 75 -4.92 -2.93 -3.98
N SER A 76 -5.49 -3.45 -2.89
CA SER A 76 -6.94 -3.50 -2.71
C SER A 76 -7.58 -2.10 -2.63
N ALA A 77 -6.87 -1.12 -2.08
CA ALA A 77 -7.32 0.27 -2.07
C ALA A 77 -7.39 0.85 -3.49
N MET A 78 -6.37 0.58 -4.32
CA MET A 78 -6.33 1.00 -5.73
C MET A 78 -7.43 0.32 -6.55
N GLU A 79 -7.68 -0.97 -6.35
CA GLU A 79 -8.79 -1.69 -7.00
C GLU A 79 -10.15 -1.09 -6.64
N THR A 80 -10.35 -0.73 -5.36
CA THR A 80 -11.55 -0.04 -4.90
C THR A 80 -11.70 1.31 -5.60
N VAL A 81 -10.64 2.12 -5.64
CA VAL A 81 -10.64 3.43 -6.30
C VAL A 81 -10.91 3.31 -7.80
N ASP A 82 -10.32 2.32 -8.47
CA ASP A 82 -10.55 2.06 -9.88
C ASP A 82 -12.00 1.63 -10.15
N SER A 83 -12.57 0.80 -9.27
CA SER A 83 -13.99 0.41 -9.36
C SER A 83 -14.94 1.60 -9.20
N LEU A 84 -14.56 2.58 -8.37
CA LEU A 84 -15.33 3.80 -8.12
C LEU A 84 -15.23 4.82 -9.27
N LEU A 85 -14.16 4.78 -10.06
CA LEU A 85 -13.95 5.66 -11.22
C LEU A 85 -14.36 5.03 -12.55
N GLY A 86 -14.52 3.70 -12.59
CA GLY A 86 -14.91 2.95 -13.76
C GLY A 86 -16.37 3.14 -14.19
N GLU A 87 -16.77 2.39 -15.23
CA GLU A 87 -18.10 2.49 -15.87
C GLU A 87 -19.28 2.19 -14.94
N LYS A 88 -19.08 1.58 -13.76
CA LYS A 88 -20.14 1.31 -12.77
C LYS A 88 -20.02 2.16 -11.51
N GLY A 89 -19.10 3.11 -11.49
CA GLY A 89 -18.75 3.90 -10.31
C GLY A 89 -19.58 5.19 -10.17
N MET A 90 -18.92 6.26 -9.71
CA MET A 90 -19.52 7.58 -9.44
C MET A 90 -20.36 8.16 -10.60
N SER A 91 -20.03 7.79 -11.84
CA SER A 91 -20.73 8.24 -13.06
C SER A 91 -22.15 7.69 -13.20
N HIS A 92 -22.50 6.63 -12.47
CA HIS A 92 -23.77 5.90 -12.58
C HIS A 92 -24.64 6.02 -11.32
N VAL A 93 -24.25 6.85 -10.36
CA VAL A 93 -24.99 7.07 -9.11
C VAL A 93 -26.37 7.65 -9.42
N LYS A 94 -27.43 6.89 -9.09
CA LYS A 94 -28.82 7.29 -9.36
C LYS A 94 -29.50 7.91 -8.15
N SER A 95 -28.91 7.76 -6.96
CA SER A 95 -29.48 8.23 -5.70
C SER A 95 -28.45 8.85 -4.77
N ARG A 96 -28.91 9.74 -3.88
CA ARG A 96 -28.07 10.39 -2.88
C ARG A 96 -27.45 9.38 -1.89
N GLU A 97 -28.21 8.38 -1.47
CA GLU A 97 -27.75 7.35 -0.51
C GLU A 97 -26.64 6.47 -1.10
N GLU A 98 -26.78 6.07 -2.36
CA GLU A 98 -25.76 5.34 -3.10
C GLU A 98 -24.47 6.18 -3.24
N GLY A 99 -24.60 7.47 -3.57
CA GLY A 99 -23.46 8.38 -3.64
C GLY A 99 -22.74 8.58 -2.30
N LEU A 100 -23.49 8.73 -1.20
CA LEU A 100 -22.92 8.84 0.15
C LEU A 100 -22.21 7.55 0.58
N THR A 101 -22.74 6.39 0.19
CA THR A 101 -22.13 5.09 0.48
C THR A 101 -20.78 4.96 -0.24
N LEU A 102 -20.72 5.29 -1.54
CA LEU A 102 -19.47 5.25 -2.31
C LEU A 102 -18.44 6.26 -1.79
N LEU A 103 -18.86 7.46 -1.41
CA LEU A 103 -17.99 8.47 -0.78
C LEU A 103 -17.46 8.00 0.58
N SER A 104 -18.31 7.36 1.40
CA SER A 104 -17.88 6.80 2.68
C SER A 104 -16.83 5.70 2.49
N THR A 105 -17.04 4.79 1.53
CA THR A 105 -16.07 3.75 1.17
C THR A 105 -14.75 4.36 0.69
N TRP A 106 -14.82 5.45 -0.08
CA TRP A 106 -13.62 6.15 -0.53
C TRP A 106 -12.89 6.85 0.63
N MET A 107 -13.59 7.63 1.46
CA MET A 107 -12.98 8.40 2.55
C MET A 107 -12.35 7.51 3.62
N ASN A 108 -12.96 6.36 3.91
CA ASN A 108 -12.51 5.49 4.99
C ASN A 108 -11.53 4.40 4.53
N HIS A 109 -11.28 4.23 3.23
CA HIS A 109 -10.36 3.25 2.64
C HIS A 109 -10.29 1.93 3.45
N PRO A 110 -11.36 1.11 3.46
CA PRO A 110 -11.51 0.00 4.41
C PRO A 110 -10.42 -1.08 4.31
N SER A 111 -9.67 -1.12 3.20
CA SER A 111 -8.56 -2.04 3.00
C SER A 111 -7.24 -1.57 3.64
N ILE A 112 -7.14 -0.31 4.07
CA ILE A 112 -5.95 0.24 4.72
C ILE A 112 -6.11 0.07 6.24
N ASN A 113 -5.29 -0.80 6.82
CA ASN A 113 -5.21 -0.96 8.26
C ASN A 113 -4.05 -0.13 8.82
N GLU A 114 -4.38 1.03 9.39
CA GLU A 114 -3.40 1.94 9.99
C GLU A 114 -2.64 1.32 11.17
N CYS A 115 -3.25 0.38 11.92
CA CYS A 115 -2.56 -0.31 13.02
C CYS A 115 -1.40 -1.14 12.49
N VAL A 116 -1.59 -1.88 11.39
CA VAL A 116 -0.53 -2.70 10.77
C VAL A 116 0.61 -1.82 10.25
N ILE A 117 0.29 -0.65 9.68
CA ILE A 117 1.30 0.30 9.21
C ILE A 117 2.07 0.87 10.41
N SER A 118 1.38 1.31 11.46
CA SER A 118 2.00 1.85 12.67
C SER A 118 2.89 0.83 13.37
N GLU A 119 2.44 -0.43 13.50
CA GLU A 119 3.24 -1.52 14.07
C GLU A 119 4.53 -1.73 13.28
N PHE A 120 4.45 -1.65 11.94
CA PHE A 120 5.63 -1.77 11.09
C PHE A 120 6.56 -0.57 11.22
N GLU A 121 6.02 0.65 11.26
CA GLU A 121 6.82 1.87 11.51
C GLU A 121 7.55 1.80 12.86
N ASP A 122 6.90 1.30 13.90
CA ASP A 122 7.51 1.14 15.22
C ASP A 122 8.60 0.08 15.21
N LEU A 123 8.40 -1.04 14.48
CA LEU A 123 9.46 -2.01 14.22
C LEU A 123 10.64 -1.33 13.52
N LEU A 124 10.40 -0.55 12.46
CA LEU A 124 11.48 0.14 11.74
C LEU A 124 12.22 1.15 12.63
N LYS A 125 11.53 1.88 13.51
CA LYS A 125 12.17 2.78 14.46
C LYS A 125 13.14 2.02 15.36
N ILE A 126 12.74 0.88 15.92
CA ILE A 126 13.60 0.05 16.78
C ILE A 126 14.80 -0.51 16.00
N GLU A 127 14.58 -0.98 14.78
CA GLU A 127 15.61 -1.62 13.96
C GLU A 127 16.63 -0.62 13.38
N ILE A 128 16.19 0.60 13.00
CA ILE A 128 17.01 1.59 12.29
C ILE A 128 17.60 2.65 13.25
N HIS A 129 16.91 3.00 14.35
CA HIS A 129 17.48 3.92 15.35
C HIS A 129 18.26 3.13 16.41
N GLU A 130 19.53 2.84 16.12
CA GLU A 130 20.72 3.00 17.00
C GLU A 130 21.94 3.06 16.08
N ASN A 131 22.16 4.21 15.45
CA ASN A 131 23.45 4.58 14.86
C ASN A 131 23.67 6.08 15.12
N ASP A 132 23.65 6.45 16.40
CA ASP A 132 24.25 7.69 16.92
C ASP A 132 25.05 7.32 18.19
N THR A 133 26.05 6.44 18.03
CA THR A 133 27.28 6.40 18.86
C THR A 133 28.37 5.61 18.15
#